data_AF-A0AAE7JAE9-F1
#
_entry.id   AF-A0AAE7JAE9-F1
#
_cell.length_a   1.000
_cell.length_b   1.000
_cell.length_c   1.000
_cell.angle_alpha   90.00
_cell.angle_beta   90.00
_cell.angle_gamma   90.00
#
_symmetry.space_group_name_H-M   'P 1'
#
loop_
_entity.id
_entity.type
_entity.pdbx_description
1 polymer ?
#
loop_
_entity_poly.entity_id
_entity_poly.type
_entity_poly.pdbx_seq_one_letter_code
_entity_poly.pdbx_strand_id
1 'polypeptide(L)'
;MPPRRPVGQAHERSTLHRHGPRPTYLALKDHGKVFVADIPHLSDGQLTQIGKEAEEVLGSLERRIGELESDLSLDAGDRDTLIKACTKRDVTHRFLRAIHDEQEQRRNNPAIRGAASESLPRTFLEIARHRLSGATFDSLLQEALAACEQSIPAEAPPAPEPSSATNVVPLQPVLASLPVVVSPDPEEPADQAL
;
A
#
# COMPACT_ATOMS: atom_id res chain seq x y z
N MET A 1 -45.40 -1.01 -32.97
CA MET A 1 -45.57 -1.47 -31.57
C MET A 1 -44.58 -2.60 -31.31
N PRO A 2 -43.55 -2.42 -30.47
CA PRO A 2 -42.64 -3.50 -30.10
C PRO A 2 -43.14 -4.27 -28.86
N PRO A 3 -42.80 -5.57 -28.70
CA PRO A 3 -43.36 -6.43 -27.67
C PRO A 3 -42.73 -6.19 -26.28
N ARG A 4 -43.57 -6.29 -25.24
CA ARG A 4 -43.19 -6.13 -23.82
C ARG A 4 -42.32 -7.31 -23.36
N ARG A 5 -41.15 -7.04 -22.77
CA ARG A 5 -40.35 -8.04 -22.04
C ARG A 5 -41.02 -8.39 -20.70
N PRO A 6 -41.03 -9.68 -20.29
CA PRO A 6 -41.52 -10.08 -18.98
C PRO A 6 -40.59 -9.58 -17.87
N VAL A 7 -41.20 -9.07 -16.79
CA VAL A 7 -40.54 -8.61 -15.57
C VAL A 7 -40.09 -9.87 -14.79
N GLY A 8 -38.82 -10.22 -14.91
CA GLY A 8 -38.19 -11.27 -14.12
C GLY A 8 -38.04 -10.82 -12.66
N GLN A 9 -38.78 -11.52 -11.79
CA GLN A 9 -38.66 -11.63 -10.34
C GLN A 9 -37.48 -10.91 -9.67
N ALA A 10 -37.86 -10.02 -8.74
CA ALA A 10 -37.05 -9.56 -7.63
C ALA A 10 -36.49 -10.76 -6.84
N HIS A 11 -35.22 -11.08 -7.06
CA HIS A 11 -34.36 -11.63 -6.01
C HIS A 11 -33.82 -10.45 -5.21
N GLU A 12 -34.69 -9.95 -4.35
CA GLU A 12 -34.29 -9.21 -3.18
C GLU A 12 -33.51 -10.16 -2.25
N ARG A 13 -32.57 -9.60 -1.47
CA ARG A 13 -31.77 -10.25 -0.40
C ARG A 13 -30.42 -10.86 -0.83
N SER A 14 -29.47 -9.99 -1.15
CA SER A 14 -28.15 -9.97 -0.47
C SER A 14 -27.29 -8.77 -0.95
N THR A 15 -27.81 -7.55 -0.80
CA THR A 15 -27.03 -6.31 -0.95
C THR A 15 -26.87 -5.61 0.39
N LEU A 16 -26.63 -6.37 1.47
CA LEU A 16 -25.94 -5.81 2.62
C LEU A 16 -24.48 -5.63 2.22
N HIS A 17 -24.13 -4.36 2.02
CA HIS A 17 -22.81 -3.85 1.79
C HIS A 17 -21.92 -4.28 2.95
N ARG A 18 -21.28 -5.43 2.83
CA ARG A 18 -20.15 -5.83 3.66
C ARG A 18 -19.01 -4.89 3.24
N HIS A 19 -18.89 -3.74 3.90
CA HIS A 19 -17.72 -2.84 3.85
C HIS A 19 -16.48 -3.51 4.48
N GLY A 20 -16.26 -4.78 4.18
CA GLY A 20 -15.00 -5.47 4.45
C GLY A 20 -14.06 -5.31 3.25
N PRO A 21 -12.75 -5.53 3.44
CA PRO A 21 -11.79 -5.54 2.34
C PRO A 21 -12.31 -6.46 1.22
N ARG A 22 -12.49 -5.90 0.01
CA ARG A 22 -12.88 -6.71 -1.14
C ARG A 22 -11.78 -7.75 -1.37
N PRO A 23 -12.13 -9.04 -1.55
CA PRO A 23 -11.14 -10.06 -1.81
C PRO A 23 -10.37 -9.73 -3.08
N THR A 24 -9.05 -9.94 -3.05
CA THR A 24 -8.12 -9.65 -4.15
C THR A 24 -7.97 -10.80 -5.13
N TYR A 25 -8.65 -11.91 -4.84
CA TYR A 25 -8.68 -13.11 -5.66
C TYR A 25 -10.04 -13.80 -5.58
N LEU A 26 -10.39 -14.51 -6.64
CA LEU A 26 -11.47 -15.47 -6.71
C LEU A 26 -10.89 -16.87 -6.53
N ALA A 27 -11.40 -17.62 -5.55
CA ALA A 27 -11.09 -19.03 -5.40
C ALA A 27 -12.10 -19.85 -6.19
N LEU A 28 -11.67 -20.39 -7.33
CA LEU A 28 -12.50 -21.22 -8.19
C LEU A 28 -12.26 -22.70 -7.88
N LYS A 29 -13.35 -23.47 -7.72
CA LYS A 29 -13.32 -24.88 -7.29
C LYS A 29 -12.31 -25.74 -8.05
N ASP A 30 -12.26 -25.58 -9.38
CA ASP A 30 -11.37 -26.40 -10.24
C ASP A 30 -10.20 -25.60 -10.82
N HIS A 31 -10.12 -24.29 -10.54
CA HIS A 31 -9.15 -23.39 -11.19
C HIS A 31 -8.24 -22.66 -10.18
N GLY A 32 -8.45 -22.85 -8.86
CA GLY A 32 -7.65 -22.24 -7.81
C GLY A 32 -7.84 -20.72 -7.70
N LYS A 33 -6.84 -20.02 -7.15
CA LYS A 33 -6.86 -18.55 -7.02
C LYS A 33 -6.70 -17.87 -8.39
N VAL A 34 -7.60 -16.96 -8.73
CA VAL A 34 -7.49 -16.03 -9.87
C VAL A 34 -7.52 -14.62 -9.31
N PHE A 35 -6.48 -13.82 -9.55
CA PHE A 35 -6.39 -12.49 -8.97
C PHE A 35 -7.29 -11.50 -9.70
N VAL A 36 -8.17 -10.86 -8.94
CA VAL A 36 -9.12 -9.85 -9.39
C VAL A 36 -9.23 -8.88 -8.23
N ALA A 37 -8.55 -7.74 -8.32
CA ALA A 37 -8.50 -6.78 -7.23
C ALA A 37 -8.83 -5.38 -7.74
N ASP A 38 -9.36 -4.57 -6.83
CA ASP A 38 -9.58 -3.15 -7.04
C ASP A 38 -8.26 -2.40 -6.78
N ILE A 39 -7.33 -2.53 -7.74
CA ILE A 39 -5.93 -2.10 -7.65
C ILE A 39 -5.76 -0.65 -7.12
N PRO A 40 -6.55 0.35 -7.55
CA PRO A 40 -6.41 1.72 -7.06
C PRO A 40 -6.66 1.88 -5.55
N HIS A 41 -7.43 0.99 -4.94
CA HIS A 41 -7.82 1.06 -3.54
C HIS A 41 -6.89 0.26 -2.60
N LEU A 42 -5.88 -0.41 -3.16
CA LEU A 42 -4.90 -1.17 -2.39
C LEU A 42 -3.76 -0.26 -1.91
N SER A 43 -3.25 -0.51 -0.71
CA SER A 43 -2.02 0.12 -0.23
C SER A 43 -0.79 -0.41 -0.98
N ASP A 44 0.33 0.33 -0.92
CA ASP A 44 1.58 -0.09 -1.60
C ASP A 44 2.11 -1.43 -1.05
N GLY A 45 1.95 -1.66 0.26
CA GLY A 45 2.28 -2.94 0.88
C GLY A 45 1.38 -4.08 0.39
N GLN A 46 0.08 -3.83 0.22
CA GLN A 46 -0.85 -4.81 -0.36
C GLN A 46 -0.53 -5.10 -1.83
N LEU A 47 -0.23 -4.08 -2.63
CA LEU A 47 0.18 -4.25 -4.03
C LEU A 47 1.47 -5.09 -4.14
N THR A 48 2.43 -4.85 -3.25
CA THR A 48 3.68 -5.63 -3.20
C THR A 48 3.41 -7.09 -2.84
N GLN A 49 2.61 -7.34 -1.80
CA GLN A 49 2.30 -8.70 -1.36
C GLN A 49 1.53 -9.49 -2.42
N ILE A 50 0.48 -8.90 -2.98
CA ILE A 50 -0.36 -9.54 -3.99
C ILE A 50 0.42 -9.72 -5.30
N GLY A 51 1.31 -8.79 -5.64
CA GLY A 51 2.25 -8.94 -6.75
C GLY A 51 3.11 -10.20 -6.61
N LYS A 52 3.76 -10.39 -5.46
CA LYS A 52 4.57 -11.59 -5.16
C LYS A 52 3.75 -12.89 -5.27
N GLU A 53 2.57 -12.93 -4.67
CA GLU A 53 1.68 -14.11 -4.76
C GLU A 53 1.27 -14.40 -6.21
N ALA A 54 1.03 -13.37 -7.01
CA ALA A 54 0.69 -13.52 -8.42
C ALA A 54 1.88 -14.00 -9.27
N GLU A 55 3.11 -13.55 -8.97
CA GLU A 55 4.35 -14.06 -9.59
C GLU A 55 4.59 -15.53 -9.28
N GLU A 56 4.39 -15.96 -8.03
CA GLU A 56 4.50 -17.37 -7.64
C GLU A 56 3.48 -18.24 -8.39
N VAL A 57 2.24 -17.76 -8.49
CA VAL A 57 1.19 -18.44 -9.26
C VAL A 57 1.54 -18.48 -10.75
N LEU A 58 2.09 -17.40 -11.30
CA LEU A 58 2.52 -17.36 -12.70
C LEU A 58 3.64 -18.40 -12.96
N GLY A 59 4.68 -18.43 -12.14
CA GLY A 59 5.77 -19.41 -12.27
C GLY A 59 5.31 -20.86 -12.03
N SER A 60 4.27 -21.08 -11.23
CA SER A 60 3.63 -22.39 -11.12
C SER A 60 2.84 -22.75 -12.38
N LEU A 61 2.15 -21.80 -13.00
CA LEU A 61 1.39 -22.01 -14.24
C LEU A 61 2.32 -22.29 -15.42
N GLU A 62 3.40 -21.53 -15.57
CA GLU A 62 4.37 -21.71 -16.65
C GLU A 62 5.02 -23.10 -16.60
N ARG A 63 5.42 -23.57 -15.41
CA ARG A 63 5.94 -24.93 -15.22
C ARG A 63 4.91 -25.99 -15.62
N ARG A 64 3.67 -25.87 -15.12
CA ARG A 64 2.60 -26.83 -15.42
C ARG A 64 2.22 -26.84 -16.89
N ILE A 65 2.20 -25.68 -17.55
CA ILE A 65 1.96 -25.58 -19.00
C ILE A 65 3.08 -26.30 -19.74
N GLY A 66 4.34 -26.06 -19.39
CA GLY A 66 5.47 -26.75 -20.01
C GLY A 66 5.43 -28.27 -19.86
N GLU A 67 5.04 -28.77 -18.68
CA GLU A 67 4.82 -30.20 -18.44
C GLU A 67 3.72 -30.78 -19.34
N LEU A 68 2.56 -30.11 -19.43
CA LEU A 68 1.45 -30.52 -20.29
C LEU A 68 1.79 -30.44 -21.79
N GLU A 69 2.54 -29.44 -22.22
CA GLU A 69 2.99 -29.30 -23.62
C GLU A 69 4.04 -30.36 -24.00
N SER A 70 4.82 -30.84 -23.04
CA SER A 70 5.83 -31.88 -23.27
C SER A 70 5.24 -33.28 -23.43
N ASP A 71 4.01 -33.49 -22.97
CA ASP A 71 3.35 -34.79 -23.05
C ASP A 71 2.77 -35.03 -24.45
N LEU A 72 3.35 -35.98 -25.18
CA LEU A 72 3.04 -36.21 -26.60
C LEU A 72 1.68 -36.87 -26.83
N SER A 73 1.04 -37.37 -25.77
CA SER A 73 -0.24 -38.11 -25.81
C SER A 73 -1.30 -37.46 -24.92
N LEU A 74 -1.50 -36.14 -25.09
CA LEU A 74 -2.54 -35.39 -24.37
C LEU A 74 -3.93 -36.01 -24.59
N ASP A 75 -4.56 -36.42 -23.49
CA ASP A 75 -5.97 -36.78 -23.52
C ASP A 75 -6.87 -35.53 -23.65
N ALA A 76 -8.17 -35.72 -23.82
CA ALA A 76 -9.10 -34.60 -23.95
C ALA A 76 -9.18 -33.75 -22.67
N GLY A 77 -8.98 -34.35 -21.49
CA GLY A 77 -9.01 -33.66 -20.20
C GLY A 77 -7.75 -32.81 -19.95
N ASP A 78 -6.60 -33.29 -20.39
CA ASP A 78 -5.32 -32.60 -20.33
C ASP A 78 -5.31 -31.42 -21.31
N ARG A 79 -5.90 -31.59 -22.50
CA ARG A 79 -6.09 -30.49 -23.45
C ARG A 79 -6.96 -29.38 -22.88
N ASP A 80 -8.08 -29.71 -22.23
CA ASP A 80 -8.91 -28.72 -21.54
C ASP A 80 -8.18 -28.06 -20.37
N THR A 81 -7.38 -28.82 -19.63
CA THR A 81 -6.54 -28.32 -18.54
C THR A 81 -5.48 -27.36 -19.04
N LEU A 82 -4.85 -27.65 -20.18
CA LEU A 82 -3.89 -26.78 -20.85
C LEU A 82 -4.54 -25.46 -21.28
N ILE A 83 -5.71 -25.51 -21.93
CA ILE A 83 -6.45 -24.30 -22.33
C ILE A 83 -6.77 -23.43 -21.12
N LYS A 84 -7.22 -24.04 -20.01
CA LYS A 84 -7.51 -23.33 -18.75
C LYS A 84 -6.24 -22.73 -18.14
N ALA A 85 -5.14 -23.47 -18.11
CA ALA A 85 -3.87 -23.01 -17.58
C ALA A 85 -3.32 -21.82 -18.38
N CYS A 86 -3.34 -21.89 -19.72
CA CYS A 86 -2.95 -20.80 -20.61
C CYS A 86 -3.82 -19.55 -20.39
N THR A 87 -5.15 -19.73 -20.34
CA THR A 87 -6.06 -18.61 -20.06
C THR A 87 -5.76 -17.97 -18.70
N LYS A 88 -5.53 -18.79 -17.68
CA LYS A 88 -5.19 -18.31 -16.34
C LYS A 88 -3.85 -17.59 -16.31
N ARG A 89 -2.82 -18.10 -17.01
CA ARG A 89 -1.52 -17.43 -17.17
C ARG A 89 -1.69 -16.04 -17.79
N ASP A 90 -2.46 -15.94 -18.87
CA ASP A 90 -2.67 -14.67 -19.57
C ASP A 90 -3.41 -13.65 -18.68
N VAL A 91 -4.41 -14.09 -17.90
CA VAL A 91 -5.09 -13.25 -16.91
C VAL A 91 -4.11 -12.79 -15.82
N THR A 92 -3.27 -13.68 -15.29
CA THR A 92 -2.26 -13.34 -14.29
C THR A 92 -1.24 -12.33 -14.82
N HIS A 93 -0.78 -12.47 -16.07
CA HIS A 93 0.10 -11.47 -16.70
C HIS A 93 -0.54 -10.09 -16.78
N ARG A 94 -1.81 -10.01 -17.21
CA ARG A 94 -2.54 -8.73 -17.27
C ARG A 94 -2.69 -8.12 -15.88
N PHE A 95 -2.95 -8.95 -14.88
CA PHE A 95 -3.05 -8.53 -13.50
C PHE A 95 -1.72 -7.95 -12.97
N LEU A 96 -0.60 -8.64 -13.20
CA LEU A 96 0.74 -8.15 -12.83
C LEU A 96 1.09 -6.84 -13.54
N ARG A 97 0.76 -6.72 -14.83
CA ARG A 97 0.94 -5.46 -15.57
C ARG A 97 0.13 -4.32 -14.96
N ALA A 98 -1.13 -4.57 -14.59
CA ALA A 98 -1.95 -3.56 -13.94
C ALA A 98 -1.39 -3.13 -12.57
N ILE A 99 -0.77 -4.06 -11.81
CA ILE A 99 -0.04 -3.71 -10.58
C ILE A 99 1.16 -2.81 -10.89
N HIS A 100 1.97 -3.16 -11.89
CA HIS A 100 3.14 -2.37 -12.27
C HIS A 100 2.75 -0.95 -12.71
N ASP A 101 1.75 -0.85 -13.59
CA ASP A 101 1.25 0.43 -14.13
C ASP A 101 0.73 1.32 -12.97
N GLU A 102 0.01 0.75 -12.00
CA GLU A 102 -0.44 1.47 -10.81
C GLU A 102 0.74 1.92 -9.93
N GLN A 103 1.72 1.06 -9.67
CA GLN A 103 2.90 1.43 -8.87
C GLN A 103 3.71 2.55 -9.54
N GLU A 104 3.86 2.49 -10.86
CA GLU A 104 4.51 3.52 -11.64
C GLU A 104 3.73 4.85 -11.60
N GLN A 105 2.41 4.79 -11.76
CA GLN A 105 1.53 5.95 -11.64
C GLN A 105 1.65 6.63 -10.27
N ARG A 106 1.77 5.83 -9.20
CA ARG A 106 1.96 6.30 -7.83
C ARG A 106 3.31 6.98 -7.63
N ARG A 107 4.38 6.39 -8.18
CA ARG A 107 5.75 6.93 -8.13
C ARG A 107 5.90 8.23 -8.92
N ASN A 108 5.24 8.32 -10.07
CA ASN A 108 5.33 9.46 -10.98
C ASN A 108 4.29 10.56 -10.70
N ASN A 109 3.59 10.51 -9.57
CA ASN A 109 2.55 11.49 -9.24
C ASN A 109 3.11 12.92 -9.20
N PRO A 110 2.64 13.84 -10.07
CA PRO A 110 3.17 15.20 -10.16
C PRO A 110 2.90 16.02 -8.90
N ALA A 111 1.82 15.74 -8.15
CA ALA A 111 1.52 16.45 -6.91
C ALA A 111 2.58 16.17 -5.83
N ILE A 112 3.03 14.92 -5.72
CA ILE A 112 4.11 14.52 -4.79
C ILE A 112 5.43 15.14 -5.22
N ARG A 113 5.73 15.18 -6.53
CA ARG A 113 6.94 15.83 -7.06
C ARG A 113 6.94 17.34 -6.82
N GLY A 114 5.81 18.00 -6.98
CA GLY A 114 5.64 19.42 -6.65
C GLY A 114 5.88 19.68 -5.16
N ALA A 115 5.23 18.91 -4.29
CA ALA A 115 5.42 19.01 -2.84
C ALA A 115 6.88 18.76 -2.40
N ALA A 116 7.57 17.83 -3.06
CA ALA A 116 9.00 17.55 -2.85
C ALA A 116 9.92 18.72 -3.20
N SER A 117 9.53 19.54 -4.19
CA SER A 117 10.27 20.76 -4.51
C SER A 117 10.02 21.90 -3.53
N GLU A 118 8.90 21.88 -2.81
CA GLU A 118 8.54 22.90 -1.83
C GLU A 118 9.18 22.63 -0.46
N SER A 119 8.87 21.49 0.16
CA SER A 119 9.46 21.10 1.45
C SER A 119 9.17 19.63 1.83
N LEU A 120 10.02 19.07 2.70
CA LEU A 120 9.85 17.69 3.20
C LEU A 120 8.52 17.48 3.97
N PRO A 121 8.10 18.36 4.92
CA PRO A 121 6.82 18.20 5.62
C PRO A 121 5.62 18.24 4.66
N ARG A 122 5.67 19.12 3.65
CA ARG A 122 4.63 19.22 2.62
C ARG A 122 4.53 17.93 1.82
N THR A 123 5.67 17.33 1.48
CA THR A 123 5.75 16.03 0.79
C THR A 123 5.14 14.92 1.61
N PHE A 124 5.46 14.85 2.90
CA PHE A 124 4.91 13.83 3.80
C PHE A 124 3.38 13.91 3.87
N LEU A 125 2.82 15.12 4.03
CA LEU A 125 1.37 15.32 4.03
C LEU A 125 0.74 14.99 2.68
N GLU A 126 1.40 15.31 1.56
CA GLU A 126 0.89 15.01 0.23
C GLU A 126 0.87 13.49 -0.04
N ILE A 127 1.92 12.77 0.38
CA ILE A 127 1.96 11.31 0.36
C ILE A 127 0.83 10.75 1.23
N ALA A 128 0.71 11.19 2.47
CA ALA A 128 -0.33 10.71 3.38
C ALA A 128 -1.74 10.90 2.81
N ARG A 129 -2.02 12.07 2.22
CA ARG A 129 -3.29 12.38 1.55
C ARG A 129 -3.59 11.45 0.36
N HIS A 130 -2.56 11.04 -0.37
CA HIS A 130 -2.69 10.13 -1.52
C HIS A 130 -2.66 8.64 -1.16
N ARG A 131 -2.24 8.27 0.05
CA ARG A 131 -2.14 6.87 0.50
C ARG A 131 -3.25 6.47 1.46
N LEU A 132 -3.79 7.41 2.22
CA LEU A 132 -4.90 7.19 3.14
C LEU A 132 -6.23 7.49 2.45
N SER A 133 -7.31 6.87 2.93
CA SER A 133 -8.64 7.33 2.54
C SER A 133 -8.84 8.78 2.99
N GLY A 134 -9.53 9.62 2.21
CA GLY A 134 -9.70 11.04 2.54
C GLY A 134 -10.26 11.24 3.95
N ALA A 135 -11.27 10.45 4.34
CA ALA A 135 -11.84 10.49 5.68
C ALA A 135 -10.84 10.10 6.79
N THR A 136 -9.95 9.13 6.52
CA THR A 136 -8.91 8.73 7.47
C THR A 136 -7.84 9.81 7.61
N PHE A 137 -7.39 10.38 6.48
CA PHE A 137 -6.42 11.45 6.48
C PHE A 137 -6.94 12.68 7.23
N ASP A 138 -8.15 13.14 6.91
CA ASP A 138 -8.75 14.32 7.53
C ASP A 138 -8.96 14.13 9.03
N SER A 139 -9.41 12.93 9.45
CA SER A 139 -9.56 12.59 10.88
C SER A 139 -8.23 12.64 11.62
N LEU A 140 -7.18 12.01 11.08
CA LEU A 140 -5.84 11.99 11.68
C LEU A 140 -5.21 13.39 11.72
N LEU A 141 -5.41 14.18 10.66
CA LEU A 141 -4.92 15.55 10.58
C LEU A 141 -5.60 16.44 11.63
N GLN A 142 -6.93 16.34 11.76
CA GLN A 142 -7.69 17.11 12.74
C GLN A 142 -7.30 16.72 14.17
N GLU A 143 -7.10 15.44 14.45
CA GLU A 143 -6.63 14.96 15.76
C GLU A 143 -5.24 15.51 16.10
N ALA A 144 -4.30 15.46 15.15
CA ALA A 144 -2.96 16.00 15.34
C ALA A 144 -2.97 17.52 15.60
N LEU A 145 -3.80 18.28 14.87
CA LEU A 145 -3.95 19.72 15.08
C LEU A 145 -4.56 20.04 16.45
N ALA A 146 -5.58 19.31 16.88
CA ALA A 146 -6.19 19.47 18.21
C ALA A 146 -5.20 19.14 19.33
N ALA A 147 -4.35 18.13 19.16
CA ALA A 147 -3.28 17.80 20.10
C ALA A 147 -2.22 18.92 20.18
N CYS A 148 -1.88 19.54 19.05
CA CYS A 148 -0.99 20.71 19.03
C CYS A 148 -1.59 21.90 19.78
N GLU A 149 -2.87 22.21 19.57
CA GLU A 149 -3.56 23.30 20.29
C GLU A 149 -3.57 23.10 21.81
N GLN A 150 -3.73 21.85 22.27
CA GLN A 150 -3.67 21.51 23.70
C GLN A 150 -2.24 21.56 24.28
N SER A 151 -1.23 21.43 23.42
CA SER A 151 0.19 21.50 23.82
C SER A 151 0.74 22.93 23.86
N ILE A 152 0.02 23.92 23.33
CA ILE A 152 0.33 25.34 23.53
C ILE A 152 0.04 25.62 25.01
N PRO A 153 1.06 25.86 25.85
CA PRO A 153 0.81 26.24 27.24
C PRO A 153 -0.02 27.52 27.19
N ALA A 154 -1.21 27.49 27.80
CA ALA A 154 -1.98 28.69 28.03
C ALA A 154 -1.03 29.75 28.58
N GLU A 155 -0.88 30.85 27.84
CA GLU A 155 -0.12 32.02 28.24
C GLU A 155 -0.47 32.31 29.70
N ALA A 156 0.50 32.07 30.59
CA ALA A 156 0.34 32.37 32.00
C ALA A 156 -0.05 33.84 32.10
N PRO A 157 -1.02 34.21 32.96
CA PRO A 157 -1.53 35.59 33.01
C PRO A 157 -0.37 36.56 33.27
N PRO A 158 -0.43 37.78 32.71
CA PRO A 158 0.66 38.74 32.84
C PRO A 158 0.92 39.02 34.32
N ALA A 159 2.10 38.62 34.79
CA ALA A 159 2.56 38.98 36.12
C ALA A 159 2.69 40.52 36.21
N PRO A 160 2.27 41.15 37.33
CA PRO A 160 2.38 42.60 37.48
C PRO A 160 3.86 43.03 37.53
N GLU A 161 4.21 44.07 36.77
CA GLU A 161 5.50 44.76 36.80
C GLU A 161 5.73 45.54 38.13
N PRO A 162 6.89 46.21 38.33
CA PRO A 162 8.23 45.66 38.52
C PRO A 162 8.82 46.18 39.86
N SER A 163 9.51 45.32 40.63
CA SER A 163 10.33 45.78 41.77
C SER A 163 11.81 45.58 41.46
N SER A 164 12.51 46.71 41.51
CA SER A 164 13.93 46.90 41.33
C SER A 164 14.81 45.94 42.15
N ALA A 165 15.73 45.24 41.48
CA ALA A 165 17.14 45.20 41.85
C ALA A 165 17.93 44.33 40.85
N THR A 166 18.91 44.97 40.23
CA THR A 166 20.02 44.39 39.46
C THR A 166 20.62 43.14 40.09
N ASN A 167 20.72 42.06 39.30
CA ASN A 167 21.91 41.22 39.20
C ASN A 167 21.84 40.42 37.89
N VAL A 168 22.66 40.83 36.92
CA VAL A 168 22.79 40.18 35.63
C VAL A 168 23.70 38.97 35.81
N VAL A 169 23.17 37.76 35.63
CA VAL A 169 23.99 36.55 35.43
C VAL A 169 23.59 35.97 34.06
N PRO A 170 24.52 35.89 33.10
CA PRO A 170 24.21 35.32 31.79
C PRO A 170 24.08 33.80 31.92
N LEU A 171 22.91 33.26 31.57
CA LEU A 171 22.74 31.83 31.39
C LEU A 171 23.40 31.41 30.07
N GLN A 172 24.47 30.63 30.17
CA GLN A 172 25.14 29.98 29.04
C GLN A 172 24.14 29.18 28.19
N PRO A 173 24.23 29.21 26.84
CA PRO A 173 23.49 28.29 26.01
C PRO A 173 24.13 26.91 26.15
N VAL A 174 23.50 26.02 26.93
CA VAL A 174 23.87 24.61 26.93
C VAL A 174 23.33 24.02 25.63
N LEU A 175 24.19 23.98 24.60
CA LEU A 175 24.04 23.06 23.49
C LEU A 175 24.17 21.64 24.07
N ALA A 176 23.05 21.05 24.45
CA ALA A 176 22.99 19.64 24.84
C ALA A 176 23.18 18.78 23.58
N SER A 177 24.43 18.68 23.11
CA SER A 177 24.86 17.66 22.17
C SER A 177 24.89 16.35 22.94
N LEU A 178 23.86 15.52 22.75
CA LEU A 178 23.83 14.16 23.26
C LEU A 178 24.97 13.35 22.61
N PRO A 179 25.74 12.54 23.38
CA PRO A 179 26.78 11.71 22.79
C PRO A 179 26.14 10.57 22.00
N VAL A 180 26.27 10.62 20.68
CA VAL A 180 25.94 9.52 19.77
C VAL A 180 27.02 8.45 19.92
N VAL A 181 26.68 7.35 20.61
CA VAL A 181 27.51 6.15 20.61
C VAL A 181 27.18 5.37 19.34
N VAL A 182 28.07 5.45 18.35
CA VAL A 182 28.05 4.57 17.18
C VAL A 182 28.80 3.30 17.59
N SER A 183 28.09 2.20 17.77
CA SER A 183 28.71 0.88 17.85
C SER A 183 29.17 0.46 16.44
N PRO A 184 30.46 0.17 16.22
CA PRO A 184 30.91 -0.39 14.94
C PRO A 184 30.40 -1.83 14.77
N ASP A 185 30.01 -2.15 13.53
CA ASP A 185 29.59 -3.47 13.06
C ASP A 185 30.78 -4.46 13.13
N PRO A 186 30.63 -5.68 13.67
CA PRO A 186 31.70 -6.67 13.63
C PRO A 186 31.94 -7.17 12.19
N GLU A 187 33.17 -7.00 11.71
CA GLU A 187 33.65 -7.49 10.41
C GLU A 187 33.46 -9.01 10.27
N GLU A 188 32.90 -9.45 9.14
CA GLU A 188 32.85 -10.85 8.74
C GLU A 188 34.28 -11.43 8.58
N PRO A 189 34.56 -12.63 9.11
CA PRO A 189 35.85 -13.27 8.85
C PRO A 189 35.94 -13.72 7.40
N ALA A 190 36.90 -13.12 6.70
CA ALA A 190 37.34 -13.49 5.37
C ALA A 190 37.67 -14.98 5.24
N ASP A 191 37.28 -15.52 4.08
CA ASP A 191 37.78 -16.74 3.45
C ASP A 191 39.19 -17.16 3.92
N GLN A 192 39.27 -18.30 4.60
CA GLN A 192 40.48 -19.12 4.62
C GLN A 192 40.27 -20.30 3.69
N ALA A 193 40.65 -20.07 2.43
CA ALA A 193 41.11 -21.12 1.56
C ALA A 193 42.40 -21.73 2.14
N LEU A 194 42.38 -23.04 2.38
CA LEU A 194 43.48 -23.98 2.11
C LEU A 194 42.98 -25.42 2.31
#